data_AF-A0A844X9L2-F1
#
_entry.id   AF-A0A844X9L2-F1
#
_cell.length_a   1.000
_cell.length_b   1.000
_cell.length_c   1.000
_cell.angle_alpha   90.00
_cell.angle_beta   90.00
_cell.angle_gamma   90.00
#
_symmetry.space_group_name_H-M   'P 1'
#
loop_
_entity.id
_entity.type
_entity.pdbx_description
1 polymer ?
#
loop_
_entity_poly.entity_id
_entity_poly.type
_entity_poly.pdbx_seq_one_letter_code
_entity_poly.pdbx_strand_id
1 'polypeptide(L)'
;LYYNRFRYYNPETGLYISQDPIKLAGNNPNFYAYTFDSNSEVDPLGLMVQPGSGIKYEVGIHEVLKVKGAGIGLDSHHVGQKAVMSKFIPGYDLEKAPAILVPKQGHTIKDPITNTVVSRSTKGINSARDLLARDIKELKRVYPDIPNSKLKELIELNKQMYPEAFKKPEIKCK
;
A
#
# COMPACT_ATOMS: atom_id res chain seq x y z
N LEU A 1 -10.83 17.65 28.77
CA LEU A 1 -9.90 17.60 27.61
C LEU A 1 -8.80 16.61 27.93
N TYR A 2 -8.46 15.74 26.99
CA TYR A 2 -7.39 14.75 27.12
C TYR A 2 -6.27 15.03 26.10
N TYR A 3 -5.03 14.71 26.45
CA TYR A 3 -3.88 14.94 25.58
C TYR A 3 -3.41 13.64 24.93
N ASN A 4 -3.64 13.50 23.63
CA ASN A 4 -3.15 12.39 22.82
C ASN A 4 -1.98 12.89 21.99
N ARG A 5 -0.78 12.89 22.58
CA ARG A 5 0.54 13.33 22.08
C ARG A 5 0.60 14.52 21.11
N PHE A 6 -0.05 14.46 19.95
CA PHE A 6 -0.09 15.52 18.95
C PHE A 6 -1.40 16.33 18.94
N ARG A 7 -2.45 15.86 19.61
CA ARG A 7 -3.79 16.48 19.59
C ARG A 7 -4.47 16.48 20.95
N TYR A 8 -5.38 17.45 21.14
CA TYR A 8 -6.27 17.52 22.29
C TYR A 8 -7.64 16.95 21.94
N TYR A 9 -8.14 16.02 22.75
CA TYR A 9 -9.42 15.34 22.59
C TYR A 9 -10.48 15.92 23.52
N ASN A 10 -11.66 16.24 22.98
CA ASN A 10 -12.83 16.64 23.75
C ASN A 10 -13.77 15.44 23.97
N PRO A 11 -13.90 14.93 25.21
CA PRO A 11 -14.76 13.78 25.50
C PRO A 11 -16.25 14.08 25.36
N GLU A 12 -16.67 15.34 25.46
CA GLU A 12 -18.09 15.71 25.34
C GLU A 12 -18.59 15.61 23.90
N THR A 13 -17.72 15.94 22.93
CA THR A 13 -18.06 15.92 21.50
C THR A 13 -17.55 14.68 20.78
N GLY A 14 -16.61 13.93 21.38
CA GLY A 14 -15.99 12.77 20.74
C GLY A 14 -14.99 13.12 19.63
N LEU A 15 -14.50 14.36 19.59
CA LEU A 15 -13.64 14.87 18.51
C LEU A 15 -12.34 15.46 19.03
N TYR A 16 -11.34 15.55 18.16
CA TYR A 16 -10.19 16.41 18.38
C TYR A 16 -10.58 17.88 18.23
N ILE A 17 -10.00 18.73 19.07
CA ILE A 17 -10.21 20.19 19.01
C ILE A 17 -9.26 20.89 18.03
N SER A 18 -8.20 20.22 17.61
CA SER A 18 -7.22 20.70 16.63
C SER A 18 -7.22 19.81 15.39
N GLN A 19 -7.03 20.40 14.21
CA GLN A 19 -6.88 19.63 12.97
C GLN A 19 -5.72 18.65 13.04
N ASP A 20 -5.88 17.51 12.36
CA ASP A 20 -4.83 16.53 12.16
C ASP A 20 -3.57 17.18 11.53
N PRO A 21 -2.40 17.12 12.20
CA PRO A 21 -1.15 17.64 11.66
C PRO A 21 -0.74 16.99 10.32
N ILE A 22 -1.12 15.74 10.07
CA ILE A 22 -0.86 15.05 8.80
C ILE A 22 -1.96 15.29 7.77
N LYS A 23 -3.04 15.99 8.12
CA LYS A 23 -4.14 16.42 7.22
C LYS A 23 -4.62 15.24 6.37
N LEU A 24 -4.71 15.45 5.05
CA LEU A 24 -5.10 14.42 4.07
C LEU A 24 -4.14 13.23 4.03
N ALA A 25 -2.90 13.34 4.51
CA ALA A 25 -1.97 12.22 4.56
C ALA A 25 -2.38 11.15 5.61
N GLY A 26 -3.17 11.52 6.62
CA GLY A 26 -3.84 10.57 7.53
C GLY A 26 -4.99 9.81 6.87
N ASN A 27 -5.33 10.17 5.62
CA ASN A 27 -6.39 9.56 4.84
C ASN A 27 -7.76 9.56 5.54
N ASN A 28 -8.00 10.58 6.35
CA ASN A 28 -9.25 10.79 7.05
C ASN A 28 -9.94 12.00 6.42
N PRO A 29 -11.18 11.86 5.89
CA PRO A 29 -11.89 12.98 5.29
C PRO A 29 -12.29 14.05 6.33
N ASN A 30 -12.31 13.70 7.62
CA ASN A 30 -12.57 14.62 8.72
C ASN A 30 -11.31 14.84 9.58
N PHE A 31 -10.67 16.00 9.43
CA PHE A 31 -9.45 16.35 10.17
C PHE A 31 -9.60 16.44 11.69
N TYR A 32 -10.82 16.38 12.22
CA TYR A 32 -11.12 16.44 13.65
C TYR A 32 -11.58 15.09 14.22
N ALA A 33 -11.76 14.05 13.40
CA ALA A 33 -12.27 12.76 13.89
C ALA A 33 -11.23 12.03 14.75
N TYR A 34 -11.71 11.40 15.83
CA TYR A 34 -10.89 10.67 16.80
C TYR A 34 -10.47 9.28 16.30
N THR A 35 -11.42 8.35 16.19
CA THR A 35 -11.24 7.01 15.63
C THR A 35 -12.39 6.68 14.68
N PHE A 36 -12.31 5.57 13.94
CA PHE A 36 -13.44 5.13 13.12
C PHE A 36 -14.54 4.52 13.98
N ASP A 37 -14.16 3.68 14.95
CA ASP A 37 -15.06 3.12 15.97
C ASP A 37 -14.40 3.19 17.35
N SER A 38 -14.93 4.06 18.22
CA SER A 38 -14.39 4.26 19.57
C SER A 38 -14.63 3.09 20.53
N ASN A 39 -15.42 2.08 20.15
CA ASN A 39 -15.60 0.86 20.93
C ASN A 39 -14.50 -0.18 20.67
N SER A 40 -13.85 -0.11 19.50
CA SER A 40 -12.80 -1.06 19.09
C SER A 40 -11.43 -0.42 18.92
N GLU A 41 -11.34 0.89 18.82
CA GLU A 41 -10.12 1.62 18.49
C GLU A 41 -9.83 2.75 19.49
N VAL A 42 -8.54 3.01 19.67
CA VAL A 42 -8.00 4.16 20.41
C VAL A 42 -6.94 4.77 19.50
N ASP A 43 -6.82 6.11 19.46
CA ASP A 43 -5.74 6.81 18.74
C ASP A 43 -4.78 7.48 19.76
N PRO A 44 -3.78 6.74 20.28
CA PRO A 44 -2.88 7.24 21.32
C PRO A 44 -1.95 8.35 20.83
N LEU A 45 -1.66 8.38 19.53
CA LEU A 45 -0.75 9.36 18.94
C LEU A 45 -1.48 10.58 18.42
N GLY A 46 -2.75 10.46 18.02
CA GLY A 46 -3.44 11.52 17.30
C GLY A 46 -3.05 11.57 15.82
N LEU A 47 -2.80 10.43 15.18
CA LEU A 47 -2.37 10.34 13.78
C LEU A 47 -2.90 9.08 13.06
N MET A 48 -3.98 8.47 13.55
CA MET A 48 -4.42 7.16 13.07
C MET A 48 -4.98 7.21 11.64
N VAL A 49 -4.56 6.25 10.80
CA VAL A 49 -5.12 6.01 9.46
C VAL A 49 -6.45 5.28 9.58
N GLN A 50 -7.51 5.81 8.98
CA GLN A 50 -8.84 5.21 9.08
C GLN A 50 -9.01 3.99 8.15
N PRO A 51 -9.62 2.89 8.63
CA PRO A 51 -10.07 1.80 7.78
C PRO A 51 -11.04 2.28 6.68
N GLY A 52 -10.97 1.67 5.49
CA GLY A 52 -11.90 1.97 4.40
C GLY A 52 -11.72 3.34 3.74
N SER A 53 -10.62 4.03 4.01
CA SER A 53 -10.29 5.32 3.38
C SER A 53 -9.53 5.21 2.06
N GLY A 54 -9.16 3.99 1.64
CA GLY A 54 -8.27 3.75 0.52
C GLY A 54 -8.85 4.15 -0.83
N ILE A 55 -7.99 4.67 -1.71
CA ILE A 55 -8.38 5.01 -3.07
C ILE A 55 -7.91 3.90 -4.02
N LYS A 56 -8.75 3.54 -5.01
CA LYS A 56 -8.40 2.59 -6.06
C LYS A 56 -7.09 3.01 -6.75
N TYR A 57 -6.12 2.11 -6.84
CA TYR A 57 -4.78 2.30 -7.39
C TYR A 57 -3.88 3.27 -6.62
N GLU A 58 -4.19 3.55 -5.36
CA GLU A 58 -3.27 4.20 -4.43
C GLU A 58 -2.02 3.35 -4.23
N VAL A 59 -0.85 3.98 -4.34
CA VAL A 59 0.46 3.35 -4.14
C VAL A 59 0.98 3.77 -2.78
N GLY A 60 1.61 2.84 -2.05
CA GLY A 60 2.11 3.11 -0.72
C GLY A 60 2.70 1.88 -0.06
N ILE A 61 2.78 1.93 1.27
CA ILE A 61 3.31 0.83 2.08
C ILE A 61 2.22 -0.21 2.34
N HIS A 62 2.57 -1.50 2.24
CA HIS A 62 1.62 -2.61 2.33
C HIS A 62 0.74 -2.55 3.59
N GLU A 63 1.33 -2.37 4.77
CA GLU A 63 0.62 -2.32 6.06
C GLU A 63 -0.42 -1.19 6.10
N VAL A 64 -0.06 -0.01 5.60
CA VAL A 64 -0.94 1.16 5.55
C VAL A 64 -2.09 0.91 4.58
N LEU A 65 -1.78 0.40 3.39
CA LEU A 65 -2.79 0.11 2.37
C LEU A 65 -3.75 -1.01 2.80
N LYS A 66 -3.31 -1.99 3.60
CA LYS A 66 -4.22 -3.01 4.17
C LYS A 66 -5.31 -2.39 5.02
N VAL A 67 -4.94 -1.46 5.90
CA VAL A 67 -5.91 -0.73 6.74
C VAL A 67 -6.84 0.08 5.85
N LYS A 68 -6.27 0.89 4.94
CA LYS A 68 -7.05 1.74 4.03
C LYS A 68 -8.02 0.96 3.14
N GLY A 69 -7.65 -0.22 2.65
CA GLY A 69 -8.50 -1.06 1.80
C GLY A 69 -9.57 -1.87 2.56
N ALA A 70 -9.47 -1.95 3.89
CA ALA A 70 -10.37 -2.77 4.69
C ALA A 70 -11.84 -2.33 4.53
N GLY A 71 -12.73 -3.31 4.34
CA GLY A 71 -14.18 -3.07 4.29
C GLY A 71 -14.74 -2.45 3.00
N ILE A 72 -13.89 -1.99 2.07
CA ILE A 72 -14.34 -1.26 0.86
C ILE A 72 -14.13 -2.03 -0.46
N GLY A 73 -13.85 -3.33 -0.39
CA GLY A 73 -13.68 -4.18 -1.57
C GLY A 73 -12.35 -3.99 -2.32
N LEU A 74 -11.40 -3.25 -1.73
CA LEU A 74 -10.03 -3.12 -2.20
C LEU A 74 -9.09 -4.01 -1.37
N ASP A 75 -8.04 -4.50 -2.00
CA ASP A 75 -6.96 -5.27 -1.38
C ASP A 75 -5.62 -4.59 -1.68
N SER A 76 -4.70 -4.65 -0.70
CA SER A 76 -3.32 -4.25 -0.90
C SER A 76 -2.56 -5.36 -1.65
N HIS A 77 -2.14 -5.07 -2.87
CA HIS A 77 -1.27 -5.92 -3.66
C HIS A 77 0.18 -5.51 -3.46
N HIS A 78 0.92 -6.31 -2.69
CA HIS A 78 2.37 -6.13 -2.53
C HIS A 78 3.08 -6.56 -3.80
N VAL A 79 4.00 -5.72 -4.26
CA VAL A 79 4.75 -5.96 -5.49
C VAL A 79 6.11 -6.50 -5.08
N GLY A 80 6.42 -7.71 -5.50
CA GLY A 80 7.48 -8.49 -4.90
C GLY A 80 6.98 -9.44 -3.82
N GLN A 81 6.68 -10.67 -4.21
CA GLN A 81 6.30 -11.73 -3.27
C GLN A 81 7.42 -12.01 -2.26
N LYS A 82 7.11 -12.03 -0.95
CA LYS A 82 8.09 -12.18 0.15
C LYS A 82 9.12 -13.29 -0.08
N ALA A 83 8.67 -14.48 -0.46
CA ALA A 83 9.53 -15.66 -0.63
C ALA A 83 10.62 -15.49 -1.71
N VAL A 84 10.41 -14.56 -2.66
CA VAL A 84 11.37 -14.27 -3.72
C VAL A 84 12.18 -13.01 -3.36
N MET A 85 11.52 -11.95 -2.88
CA MET A 85 12.20 -10.70 -2.51
C MET A 85 13.19 -10.90 -1.35
N SER A 86 12.87 -11.74 -0.36
CA SER A 86 13.75 -11.99 0.78
C SER A 86 15.07 -12.67 0.41
N LYS A 87 15.17 -13.26 -0.79
CA LYS A 87 16.41 -13.84 -1.31
C LYS A 87 17.35 -12.79 -1.91
N PHE A 88 16.78 -11.67 -2.38
CA PHE A 88 17.52 -10.62 -3.07
C PHE A 88 17.77 -9.40 -2.18
N ILE A 89 16.92 -9.19 -1.17
CA ILE A 89 16.97 -8.05 -0.26
C ILE A 89 17.12 -8.58 1.17
N PRO A 90 18.32 -8.47 1.77
CA PRO A 90 18.52 -8.82 3.18
C PRO A 90 17.59 -8.02 4.08
N GLY A 91 16.91 -8.68 5.01
CA GLY A 91 15.98 -8.04 5.95
C GLY A 91 14.68 -7.53 5.32
N TYR A 92 14.29 -8.04 4.14
CA TYR A 92 13.03 -7.67 3.49
C TYR A 92 11.81 -7.91 4.41
N ASP A 93 11.13 -6.82 4.75
CA ASP A 93 9.88 -6.81 5.49
C ASP A 93 8.70 -6.63 4.53
N LEU A 94 7.80 -7.61 4.50
CA LEU A 94 6.63 -7.58 3.61
C LEU A 94 5.60 -6.53 4.06
N GLU A 95 5.47 -6.25 5.36
CA GLU A 95 4.50 -5.25 5.82
C GLU A 95 4.94 -3.83 5.44
N LYS A 96 6.25 -3.62 5.32
CA LYS A 96 6.84 -2.35 4.88
C LYS A 96 7.09 -2.28 3.38
N ALA A 97 6.71 -3.30 2.62
CA ALA A 97 6.99 -3.34 1.20
C ALA A 97 6.11 -2.36 0.39
N PRO A 98 6.60 -1.86 -0.75
CA PRO A 98 5.79 -1.16 -1.73
C PRO A 98 4.60 -2.01 -2.19
N ALA A 99 3.43 -1.40 -2.25
CA ALA A 99 2.18 -2.02 -2.64
C ALA A 99 1.29 -1.03 -3.40
N ILE A 100 0.25 -1.57 -4.03
CA ILE A 100 -0.81 -0.82 -4.71
C ILE A 100 -2.18 -1.35 -4.31
N LEU A 101 -3.15 -0.47 -4.06
CA LEU A 101 -4.54 -0.84 -3.80
C LEU A 101 -5.24 -1.24 -5.11
N VAL A 102 -5.75 -2.46 -5.16
CA VAL A 102 -6.48 -3.00 -6.31
C VAL A 102 -7.82 -3.61 -5.87
N PRO A 103 -8.82 -3.75 -6.76
CA PRO A 103 -10.04 -4.48 -6.43
C PRO A 103 -9.77 -5.92 -5.98
N LYS A 104 -10.61 -6.46 -5.08
CA LYS A 104 -10.58 -7.89 -4.71
C LYS A 104 -10.75 -8.81 -5.92
N GLN A 105 -11.61 -8.41 -6.85
CA GLN A 105 -11.76 -9.07 -8.16
C GLN A 105 -10.48 -8.87 -8.97
N GLY A 106 -9.95 -9.96 -9.53
CA GLY A 106 -8.66 -9.98 -10.21
C GLY A 106 -7.46 -10.17 -9.27
N HIS A 107 -7.60 -10.04 -7.94
CA HIS A 107 -6.47 -10.17 -7.00
C HIS A 107 -6.53 -11.45 -6.16
N THR A 108 -7.54 -11.53 -5.28
CA THR A 108 -7.80 -12.69 -4.42
C THR A 108 -8.88 -13.57 -5.01
N ILE A 109 -9.82 -12.97 -5.74
CA ILE A 109 -10.94 -13.61 -6.43
C ILE A 109 -10.71 -13.44 -7.93
N LYS A 110 -11.11 -14.42 -8.74
CA LYS A 110 -11.10 -14.24 -10.20
C LYS A 110 -12.02 -13.09 -10.59
N ASP A 111 -11.57 -12.27 -11.53
CA ASP A 111 -12.41 -11.27 -12.14
C ASP A 111 -13.58 -11.97 -12.89
N PRO A 112 -14.84 -11.62 -12.61
CA PRO A 112 -15.99 -12.35 -13.14
C PRO A 112 -16.17 -12.16 -14.66
N ILE A 113 -15.61 -11.11 -15.24
CA ILE A 113 -15.75 -10.79 -16.67
C ILE A 113 -14.64 -11.49 -17.46
N THR A 114 -13.39 -11.31 -17.05
CA THR A 114 -12.21 -11.81 -17.74
C THR A 114 -11.80 -13.21 -17.30
N ASN A 115 -12.34 -13.71 -16.18
CA ASN A 115 -11.95 -14.96 -15.52
C ASN A 115 -10.46 -15.01 -15.16
N THR A 116 -9.83 -13.84 -14.99
CA THR A 116 -8.40 -13.73 -14.70
C THR A 116 -8.12 -13.31 -13.26
N VAL A 117 -6.91 -13.64 -12.79
CA VAL A 117 -6.37 -13.20 -11.51
C VAL A 117 -4.89 -12.86 -11.71
N VAL A 118 -4.34 -11.99 -10.88
CA VAL A 118 -2.90 -11.68 -10.87
C VAL A 118 -2.13 -12.96 -10.57
N SER A 119 -1.19 -13.32 -11.44
CA SER A 119 -0.36 -14.51 -11.25
C SER A 119 0.42 -14.42 -9.94
N ARG A 120 0.58 -15.57 -9.27
CA ARG A 120 1.46 -15.74 -8.10
C ARG A 120 2.68 -16.60 -8.44
N SER A 121 2.86 -16.93 -9.72
CA SER A 121 3.92 -17.81 -10.16
C SER A 121 5.29 -17.15 -10.01
N THR A 122 6.24 -17.90 -9.47
CA THR A 122 7.63 -17.49 -9.30
C THR A 122 8.56 -18.12 -10.35
N LYS A 123 7.99 -18.86 -11.31
CA LYS A 123 8.77 -19.58 -12.33
C LYS A 123 9.53 -18.59 -13.22
N GLY A 124 10.84 -18.79 -13.35
CA GLY A 124 11.71 -17.98 -14.22
C GLY A 124 12.09 -16.60 -13.65
N ILE A 125 11.85 -16.36 -12.36
CA ILE A 125 12.21 -15.11 -11.69
C ILE A 125 13.59 -15.24 -11.08
N ASN A 126 14.57 -14.54 -11.66
CA ASN A 126 15.98 -14.64 -11.27
C ASN A 126 16.48 -13.39 -10.52
N SER A 127 15.68 -12.32 -10.48
CA SER A 127 16.02 -11.08 -9.79
C SER A 127 14.78 -10.35 -9.25
N ALA A 128 15.00 -9.42 -8.31
CA ALA A 128 13.96 -8.50 -7.84
C ALA A 128 13.36 -7.67 -9.00
N ARG A 129 14.17 -7.32 -10.00
CA ARG A 129 13.73 -6.60 -11.20
C ARG A 129 12.78 -7.44 -12.05
N ASP A 130 13.08 -8.73 -12.25
CA ASP A 130 12.20 -9.63 -13.02
C ASP A 130 10.85 -9.79 -12.34
N LEU A 131 10.86 -9.90 -11.01
CA LEU A 131 9.65 -9.99 -10.20
C LEU A 131 8.79 -8.74 -10.32
N LEU A 132 9.40 -7.56 -10.13
CA LEU A 132 8.73 -6.27 -10.29
C LEU A 132 8.15 -6.12 -11.71
N ALA A 133 8.93 -6.43 -12.74
CA ALA A 133 8.48 -6.35 -14.12
C ALA A 133 7.29 -7.28 -14.42
N ARG A 134 7.34 -8.51 -13.88
CA ARG A 134 6.24 -9.46 -13.97
C ARG A 134 4.98 -8.91 -13.30
N ASP A 135 5.09 -8.42 -12.07
CA ASP A 135 3.95 -7.89 -11.31
C ASP A 135 3.32 -6.70 -12.02
N ILE A 136 4.12 -5.77 -12.54
CA ILE A 136 3.63 -4.62 -13.32
C ILE A 136 2.89 -5.08 -14.58
N LYS A 137 3.41 -6.10 -15.28
CA LYS A 137 2.76 -6.67 -16.48
C LYS A 137 1.43 -7.34 -16.12
N GLU A 138 1.39 -8.09 -15.03
CA GLU A 138 0.18 -8.77 -14.56
C GLU A 138 -0.88 -7.80 -14.06
N LEU A 139 -0.47 -6.77 -13.30
CA LEU A 139 -1.36 -5.68 -12.90
C LEU A 139 -1.99 -5.01 -14.11
N LYS A 140 -1.21 -4.68 -15.13
CA LYS A 140 -1.73 -4.07 -16.36
C LYS A 140 -2.63 -5.01 -17.18
N ARG A 141 -2.38 -6.33 -17.12
CA ARG A 141 -3.19 -7.35 -17.81
C ARG A 141 -4.55 -7.53 -17.13
N VAL A 142 -4.57 -7.60 -15.80
CA VAL A 142 -5.78 -7.85 -15.00
C VAL A 142 -6.59 -6.57 -14.83
N TYR A 143 -5.91 -5.43 -14.70
CA TYR A 143 -6.52 -4.12 -14.49
C TYR A 143 -6.08 -3.15 -15.59
N PRO A 144 -6.65 -3.26 -16.80
CA PRO A 144 -6.27 -2.43 -17.94
C PRO A 144 -6.57 -0.94 -17.73
N ASP A 145 -7.44 -0.59 -16.79
CA ASP A 145 -7.78 0.78 -16.40
C ASP A 145 -6.78 1.41 -15.40
N ILE A 146 -5.75 0.67 -14.94
CA ILE A 146 -4.69 1.27 -14.10
C ILE A 146 -3.99 2.39 -14.89
N PRO A 147 -3.96 3.63 -14.36
CA PRO A 147 -3.20 4.70 -14.96
C PRO A 147 -1.70 4.37 -15.00
N ASN A 148 -1.05 4.61 -16.13
CA ASN A 148 0.40 4.40 -16.23
C ASN A 148 1.19 5.26 -15.20
N SER A 149 0.62 6.37 -14.73
CA SER A 149 1.20 7.18 -13.65
C SER A 149 1.35 6.38 -12.35
N LYS A 150 0.35 5.56 -11.99
CA LYS A 150 0.38 4.72 -10.78
C LYS A 150 1.38 3.58 -10.89
N LEU A 151 1.51 2.96 -12.07
CA LEU A 151 2.55 1.96 -12.29
C LEU A 151 3.96 2.56 -12.19
N LYS A 152 4.15 3.78 -12.71
CA LYS A 152 5.42 4.50 -12.58
C LYS A 152 5.71 4.84 -11.12
N GLU A 153 4.73 5.37 -10.40
CA GLU A 153 4.83 5.69 -8.96
C GLU A 153 5.28 4.47 -8.16
N LEU A 154 4.68 3.30 -8.41
CA LEU A 154 5.04 2.04 -7.77
C LEU A 154 6.45 1.57 -8.11
N ILE A 155 6.89 1.71 -9.37
CA ILE A 155 8.26 1.38 -9.80
C ILE A 155 9.27 2.29 -9.09
N GLU A 156 9.01 3.59 -9.04
CA GLU A 156 9.90 4.55 -8.39
C GLU A 156 9.96 4.30 -6.87
N LEU A 157 8.83 4.00 -6.22
CA LEU A 157 8.82 3.64 -4.81
C LEU A 157 9.67 2.39 -4.53
N ASN A 158 9.61 1.37 -5.38
CA ASN A 158 10.47 0.19 -5.26
C ASN A 158 11.96 0.53 -5.40
N LYS A 159 12.34 1.36 -6.37
CA LYS A 159 13.73 1.80 -6.56
C LYS A 159 14.24 2.64 -5.39
N GLN A 160 13.39 3.49 -4.82
CA GLN A 160 13.74 4.32 -3.67
C GLN A 160 13.94 3.48 -2.41
N MET A 161 13.06 2.49 -2.17
CA MET A 161 13.13 1.64 -0.98
C MET A 161 14.23 0.59 -1.04
N TYR A 162 14.53 0.06 -2.24
CA TYR A 162 15.52 -1.00 -2.43
C TYR A 162 16.53 -0.65 -3.53
N PRO A 163 17.31 0.43 -3.40
CA PRO A 163 18.17 0.94 -4.47
C PRO A 163 19.15 -0.11 -4.98
N GLU A 164 19.76 -0.89 -4.09
CA GLU A 164 20.72 -1.94 -4.44
C GLU A 164 20.11 -3.04 -5.31
N ALA A 165 18.88 -3.45 -5.01
CA ALA A 165 18.18 -4.50 -5.75
C ALA A 165 17.79 -4.06 -7.18
N PHE A 166 17.74 -2.75 -7.43
CA PHE A 166 17.33 -2.17 -8.71
C PHE A 166 18.41 -1.34 -9.40
N LYS A 167 19.68 -1.37 -8.93
CA LYS A 167 20.82 -0.75 -9.63
C LYS A 167 20.95 -1.29 -11.04
N LYS A 168 21.16 -0.40 -12.03
CA LYS A 168 21.51 -0.83 -13.38
C LYS A 168 22.88 -1.51 -13.31
N PRO A 169 23.08 -2.67 -13.96
CA PRO A 169 24.41 -3.24 -14.04
C PRO A 169 25.34 -2.21 -14.69
N GLU A 170 26.50 -1.98 -14.08
CA GLU A 170 27.53 -1.15 -14.70
C GLU A 170 27.88 -1.77 -16.05
N ILE A 171 27.63 -1.02 -17.12
CA ILE A 171 28.07 -1.40 -18.45
C ILE A 171 29.59 -1.21 -18.45
N LYS A 172 30.33 -2.29 -18.17
CA LYS A 172 31.76 -2.31 -18.50
C LYS A 172 31.85 -2.38 -20.02
N CYS A 173 32.01 -1.23 -20.67
CA CYS A 173 32.54 -1.20 -22.03
C CYS A 173 33.89 -1.92 -21.99
N LYS A 174 33.98 -3.04 -22.71
CA LYS A 174 35.24 -3.70 -23.02
C LYS A 174 35.92 -2.99 -24.18
#